data_AF-A0A7S0GD40-F1
#
_entry.id   AF-A0A7S0GD40-F1
#
_cell.length_a   1.000
_cell.length_b   1.000
_cell.length_c   1.000
_cell.angle_alpha   90.00
_cell.angle_beta   90.00
_cell.angle_gamma   90.00
#
_symmetry.space_group_name_H-M   'P 1'
#
loop_
_entity.id
_entity.type
_entity.pdbx_description
1 polymer ?
#
loop_
_entity_poly.entity_id
_entity_poly.type
_entity_poly.pdbx_seq_one_letter_code
_entity_poly.pdbx_strand_id
1 'polypeptide(L)'
;ALKDAKDEDEPIEKSDIRGSRKASDPDTETTLPSSNPNYNADTNANAYARHWERLLRAEQQERAEQAKQRRSDWSPRRLQDTGYDIRNALAMCDTELLGDKMVKVLVPGYSHMDEEEMQPRSRRKGK
;
A
#
# COMPACT_ATOMS: atom_id res chain seq x y z
N ALA A 1 11.56 -45.00 -31.36
CA ALA A 1 11.08 -45.83 -30.24
C ALA A 1 11.86 -45.46 -28.99
N LEU A 2 11.30 -44.58 -28.14
CA LEU A 2 11.78 -44.37 -26.77
C LEU A 2 10.55 -44.36 -25.85
N LYS A 3 10.51 -45.43 -25.06
CA LYS A 3 9.87 -45.67 -23.76
C LYS A 3 10.20 -44.56 -22.77
N ASP A 4 9.52 -44.30 -21.66
CA ASP A 4 8.32 -44.78 -20.99
C ASP A 4 8.04 -43.71 -19.91
N ALA A 5 6.77 -43.47 -19.61
CA ALA A 5 6.34 -42.66 -18.48
C ALA A 5 6.69 -43.34 -17.15
N LYS A 6 7.08 -42.55 -16.15
CA LYS A 6 6.93 -42.91 -14.73
C LYS A 6 6.61 -41.67 -13.91
N ASP A 7 5.34 -41.63 -13.51
CA ASP A 7 4.81 -40.96 -12.33
C ASP A 7 5.53 -41.48 -11.08
N GLU A 8 5.91 -40.59 -10.17
CA GLU A 8 6.14 -40.96 -8.77
C GLU A 8 5.56 -39.86 -7.89
N ASP A 9 4.57 -40.28 -7.10
CA ASP A 9 3.69 -39.51 -6.23
C ASP A 9 4.41 -38.85 -5.04
N GLU A 10 3.93 -37.66 -4.67
CA GLU A 10 4.21 -37.03 -3.37
C GLU A 10 3.51 -37.79 -2.22
N PRO A 11 4.18 -38.04 -1.08
CA PRO A 11 3.48 -38.38 0.15
C PRO A 11 3.07 -37.12 0.92
N ILE A 12 1.76 -36.85 0.92
CA ILE A 12 1.08 -35.91 1.82
C ILE A 12 1.09 -36.51 3.24
N GLU A 13 1.93 -36.00 4.13
CA GLU A 13 1.84 -36.31 5.56
C GLU A 13 0.60 -35.66 6.18
N LYS A 14 -0.43 -36.49 6.37
CA LYS A 14 -1.55 -36.23 7.26
C LYS A 14 -1.09 -36.49 8.69
N SER A 15 -1.07 -35.46 9.53
CA SER A 15 -0.99 -35.62 10.99
C SER A 15 -2.20 -34.99 11.68
N ASP A 16 -3.12 -35.89 12.00
CA ASP A 16 -3.93 -36.01 13.21
C ASP A 16 -4.48 -34.77 13.91
N ILE A 17 -5.75 -34.51 13.60
CA ILE A 17 -6.73 -33.88 14.48
C ILE A 17 -7.03 -34.86 15.63
N ARG A 18 -6.51 -34.59 16.84
CA ARG A 18 -6.98 -35.25 18.07
C ARG A 18 -7.27 -34.23 19.16
N GLY A 19 -8.55 -34.15 19.52
CA GLY A 19 -9.09 -33.17 20.45
C GLY A 19 -8.65 -33.35 21.91
N SER A 20 -8.78 -32.26 22.66
CA SER A 20 -9.11 -32.27 24.07
C SER A 20 -9.75 -30.93 24.44
N ARG A 21 -11.08 -30.88 24.38
CA ARG A 21 -11.85 -29.87 25.12
C ARG A 21 -11.86 -30.31 26.57
N LYS A 22 -11.06 -29.68 27.42
CA LYS A 22 -11.28 -29.70 28.86
C LYS A 22 -12.00 -28.41 29.25
N ALA A 23 -13.30 -28.52 29.45
CA ALA A 23 -14.05 -27.56 30.24
C ALA A 23 -13.48 -27.57 31.67
N SER A 24 -13.07 -26.40 32.14
CA SER A 24 -12.75 -26.16 33.54
C SER A 24 -13.22 -24.74 33.85
N ASP A 25 -14.45 -24.60 34.32
CA ASP A 25 -14.81 -23.47 35.16
C ASP A 25 -14.17 -23.70 36.53
N PRO A 26 -13.41 -22.72 37.03
CA PRO A 26 -13.58 -22.37 38.42
C PRO A 26 -13.82 -20.86 38.54
N ASP A 27 -14.85 -20.52 39.32
CA ASP A 27 -15.22 -19.19 39.77
C ASP A 27 -14.00 -18.29 39.96
N THR A 28 -13.74 -17.43 38.97
CA THR A 28 -12.74 -16.37 39.10
C THR A 28 -13.42 -15.21 39.76
N GLU A 29 -13.42 -15.24 41.10
CA GLU A 29 -13.63 -14.07 41.94
C GLU A 29 -12.76 -12.94 41.35
N THR A 30 -13.41 -12.01 40.64
CA THR A 30 -12.75 -10.84 40.06
C THR A 30 -12.42 -9.91 41.22
N THR A 31 -11.35 -10.23 41.93
CA THR A 31 -10.66 -9.30 42.81
C THR A 31 -10.12 -8.19 41.92
N LEU A 32 -10.87 -7.09 41.82
CA LEU A 32 -10.43 -5.89 41.13
C LEU A 32 -9.08 -5.46 41.75
N PRO A 33 -7.97 -5.44 40.98
CA PRO A 33 -6.74 -4.90 41.51
C PRO A 33 -6.95 -3.43 41.84
N SER A 34 -6.90 -3.16 43.14
CA SER A 34 -6.95 -1.85 43.76
C SER A 34 -6.10 -0.84 42.99
N SER A 35 -6.77 0.21 42.55
CA SER A 35 -6.23 1.42 41.92
C SER A 35 -4.92 1.87 42.55
N ASN A 36 -3.83 1.76 41.80
CA ASN A 36 -2.63 2.56 42.02
C ASN A 36 -2.14 3.06 40.65
N PRO A 37 -2.60 4.22 40.16
CA PRO A 37 -2.25 4.69 38.84
C PRO A 37 -0.95 5.47 38.93
N ASN A 38 0.15 4.78 39.15
CA ASN A 38 1.45 5.27 38.68
C ASN A 38 1.77 4.58 37.35
N TYR A 39 0.84 4.74 36.40
CA TYR A 39 1.12 4.46 35.00
C TYR A 39 2.18 5.48 34.59
N ASN A 40 3.42 5.01 34.47
CA ASN A 40 4.48 5.74 33.79
C ASN A 40 4.01 6.02 32.35
N ALA A 41 3.27 7.11 32.14
CA ALA A 41 2.67 7.46 30.86
C ALA A 41 3.73 7.52 29.76
N ASP A 42 4.96 7.90 30.13
CA ASP A 42 6.12 7.97 29.24
C ASP A 42 6.60 6.60 28.77
N THR A 43 6.53 5.55 29.59
CA THR A 43 6.94 4.19 29.16
C THR A 43 5.90 3.59 28.21
N ASN A 44 4.61 3.86 28.47
CA ASN A 44 3.53 3.42 27.60
C ASN A 44 3.52 4.18 26.26
N ALA A 45 3.74 5.50 26.28
CA ALA A 45 3.84 6.32 25.08
C ALA A 45 5.00 5.88 24.18
N ASN A 46 6.17 5.58 24.76
CA ASN A 46 7.32 5.07 24.01
C ASN A 46 7.06 3.69 23.39
N ALA A 47 6.38 2.79 24.12
CA ALA A 47 5.99 1.50 23.58
C ALA A 47 5.01 1.63 22.40
N TYR A 48 4.03 2.53 22.53
CA TYR A 48 3.07 2.85 21.46
C TYR A 48 3.76 3.47 20.24
N ALA A 49 4.67 4.43 20.44
CA ALA A 49 5.43 5.06 19.37
C ALA A 49 6.24 4.02 18.58
N ARG A 50 6.99 3.15 19.27
CA ARG A 50 7.74 2.05 18.63
C ARG A 50 6.84 1.09 17.88
N HIS A 51 5.65 0.81 18.41
CA HIS A 51 4.68 -0.02 17.72
C HIS A 51 4.25 0.61 16.39
N TRP A 52 3.89 1.89 16.39
CA TRP A 52 3.47 2.60 15.19
C TRP A 52 4.61 2.75 14.18
N GLU A 53 5.81 3.07 14.63
CA GLU A 53 6.99 3.09 13.76
C GLU A 53 7.22 1.76 13.06
N ARG A 54 7.08 0.65 13.78
CA ARG A 54 7.21 -0.69 13.19
C ARG A 54 6.13 -0.95 12.14
N LEU A 55 4.88 -0.57 12.40
CA LEU A 55 3.79 -0.71 11.43
C LEU A 55 4.05 0.13 10.18
N LEU A 56 4.44 1.39 10.35
CA LEU A 56 4.73 2.31 9.25
C LEU A 56 5.89 1.80 8.38
N ARG A 57 6.97 1.30 8.99
CA ARG A 57 8.09 0.70 8.25
C ARG A 57 7.66 -0.55 7.48
N ALA A 58 6.85 -1.42 8.10
CA ALA A 58 6.35 -2.62 7.45
C ALA A 58 5.47 -2.27 6.24
N GLU A 59 4.54 -1.33 6.40
CA GLU A 59 3.67 -0.86 5.31
C GLU A 59 4.49 -0.17 4.20
N GLN A 60 5.48 0.65 4.54
CA GLN A 60 6.35 1.29 3.57
C GLN A 60 7.12 0.24 2.74
N GLN A 61 7.66 -0.78 3.40
CA GLN A 61 8.38 -1.86 2.75
C GLN A 61 7.45 -2.65 1.80
N GLU A 62 6.27 -3.01 2.27
CA GLU A 62 5.28 -3.74 1.47
C GLU A 62 4.88 -2.92 0.22
N ARG A 63 4.59 -1.63 0.38
CA ARG A 63 4.25 -0.75 -0.75
C ARG A 63 5.40 -0.61 -1.74
N ALA A 64 6.64 -0.54 -1.27
CA ALA A 64 7.82 -0.48 -2.13
C ALA A 64 8.00 -1.78 -2.93
N GLU A 65 7.79 -2.93 -2.29
CA GLU A 65 7.84 -4.24 -2.94
C GLU A 65 6.73 -4.40 -3.98
N GLN A 66 5.49 -4.02 -3.64
CA GLN A 66 4.37 -4.03 -4.59
C GLN A 66 4.65 -3.12 -5.79
N ALA A 67 5.21 -1.92 -5.58
CA ALA A 67 5.57 -1.02 -6.67
C ALA A 67 6.67 -1.61 -7.57
N LYS A 68 7.68 -2.24 -6.97
CA LYS A 68 8.74 -2.94 -7.70
C LYS A 68 8.19 -4.08 -8.54
N GLN A 69 7.31 -4.89 -7.96
CA GLN A 69 6.67 -6.01 -8.65
C GLN A 69 5.78 -5.53 -9.81
N ARG A 70 4.97 -4.49 -9.61
CA ARG A 70 4.19 -3.89 -10.72
C ARG A 70 5.09 -3.43 -11.86
N ARG A 71 6.23 -2.81 -11.56
CA ARG A 71 7.19 -2.38 -12.59
C ARG A 71 7.88 -3.52 -13.32
N SER A 72 8.11 -4.67 -12.67
CA SER A 72 8.69 -5.84 -13.34
C SER A 72 7.67 -6.59 -14.20
N ASP A 73 6.43 -6.68 -13.72
CA ASP A 73 5.44 -7.59 -14.30
C ASP A 73 4.57 -6.90 -15.36
N TRP A 74 4.38 -5.58 -15.27
CA TRP A 74 3.48 -4.87 -16.17
C TRP A 74 4.20 -4.38 -17.42
N SER A 75 3.48 -4.43 -18.54
CA SER A 75 3.99 -3.87 -19.79
C SER A 75 4.18 -2.34 -19.68
N PRO A 76 5.17 -1.78 -20.41
CA PRO A 76 5.35 -0.34 -20.56
C PRO A 76 4.07 0.48 -20.77
N ARG A 77 3.19 0.00 -21.65
CA ARG A 77 1.94 0.67 -21.98
C ARG A 77 0.98 0.69 -20.80
N ARG A 78 0.84 -0.46 -20.11
CA ARG A 78 0.01 -0.54 -18.91
C ARG A 78 0.52 0.38 -17.80
N LEU A 79 1.83 0.47 -17.61
CA LEU A 79 2.44 1.37 -16.63
C LEU A 79 2.13 2.84 -16.94
N GLN A 80 2.14 3.24 -18.21
CA GLN A 80 1.74 4.59 -18.63
C GLN A 80 0.25 4.86 -18.43
N ASP A 81 -0.61 3.94 -18.90
CA ASP A 81 -2.07 4.10 -18.82
C ASP A 81 -2.57 4.17 -17.37
N THR A 82 -1.84 3.56 -16.43
CA THR A 82 -2.16 3.57 -14.99
C THR A 82 -1.42 4.66 -14.20
N GLY A 83 -0.60 5.48 -14.85
CA GLY A 83 0.12 6.59 -14.21
C GLY A 83 1.33 6.18 -13.37
N TYR A 84 1.83 4.94 -13.49
CA TYR A 84 3.04 4.49 -12.80
C TYR A 84 4.34 4.83 -13.53
N ASP A 85 4.24 5.19 -14.81
CA ASP A 85 5.37 5.56 -15.67
C ASP A 85 4.95 6.71 -16.59
N ILE A 86 5.82 7.70 -16.78
CA ILE A 86 5.61 8.82 -17.69
C ILE A 86 6.77 8.81 -18.69
N ARG A 87 6.45 8.63 -19.97
CA ARG A 87 7.47 8.64 -21.04
C ARG A 87 7.28 9.81 -21.98
N ASN A 88 8.35 10.13 -22.69
CA ASN A 88 8.40 11.22 -23.67
C ASN A 88 7.98 12.58 -23.07
N ALA A 89 8.25 12.76 -21.78
CA ALA A 89 7.96 14.01 -21.09
C ALA A 89 9.14 14.99 -21.22
N LEU A 90 8.81 16.27 -21.29
CA LEU A 90 9.75 17.38 -21.21
C LEU A 90 9.73 17.94 -19.79
N ALA A 91 10.90 18.04 -19.19
CA ALA A 91 11.11 18.63 -17.88
C ALA A 91 11.61 20.07 -18.03
N MET A 92 10.87 21.04 -17.48
CA MET A 92 11.26 22.45 -17.46
C MET A 92 11.43 22.89 -16.01
N CYS A 93 12.57 23.52 -15.70
CA CYS A 93 12.74 24.15 -14.39
C CYS A 93 11.79 25.35 -14.28
N ASP A 94 11.06 25.43 -13.17
CA ASP A 94 10.10 26.50 -12.91
C ASP A 94 10.67 27.49 -11.91
N THR A 95 10.87 27.03 -10.68
CA THR A 95 11.35 27.85 -9.56
C THR A 95 12.24 27.03 -8.63
N GLU A 96 12.89 27.66 -7.67
CA GLU A 96 13.61 27.00 -6.58
C GLU A 96 12.90 27.35 -5.27
N LEU A 97 12.55 26.34 -4.48
CA LEU A 97 11.85 26.50 -3.21
C LEU A 97 12.61 25.74 -2.13
N LEU A 98 13.05 26.46 -1.08
CA LEU A 98 13.80 25.88 0.04
C LEU A 98 15.10 25.15 -0.37
N GLY A 99 15.71 25.55 -1.49
CA GLY A 99 16.91 24.89 -2.04
C GLY A 99 16.62 23.74 -3.01
N ASP A 100 15.35 23.39 -3.19
CA ASP A 100 14.91 22.34 -4.12
C ASP A 100 14.41 22.96 -5.43
N LYS A 101 14.89 22.42 -6.56
CA LYS A 101 14.43 22.85 -7.89
C LYS A 101 13.06 22.23 -8.20
N MET A 102 12.07 23.08 -8.38
CA MET A 102 10.75 22.71 -8.85
C MET A 102 10.77 22.54 -10.36
N VAL A 103 10.32 21.39 -10.85
CA VAL A 103 10.31 21.04 -12.26
C VAL A 103 8.88 20.77 -12.71
N LYS A 104 8.45 21.48 -13.77
CA LYS A 104 7.21 21.19 -14.49
C LYS A 104 7.48 20.10 -15.53
N VAL A 105 6.70 19.03 -15.48
CA VAL A 105 6.78 17.91 -16.43
C VAL A 105 5.61 18.01 -17.39
N LEU A 106 5.89 18.11 -18.69
CA LEU A 106 4.88 18.21 -19.75
C LEU A 106 5.01 17.03 -20.70
N VAL A 107 3.90 16.40 -21.07
CA VAL A 107 3.88 15.34 -22.10
C VAL A 107 3.26 15.95 -23.36
N PRO A 108 4.02 16.13 -24.45
CA PRO A 108 3.49 16.70 -25.69
C PRO A 108 2.29 15.87 -26.21
N GLY A 109 1.18 16.54 -26.52
CA GLY A 109 -0.05 15.89 -26.98
C GLY A 109 -0.98 15.37 -25.88
N TYR A 110 -0.55 15.41 -24.61
CA TYR A 110 -1.42 15.21 -23.44
C TYR A 110 -1.92 16.57 -22.95
N SER A 111 -3.00 17.08 -23.55
CA SER A 111 -3.80 18.15 -22.95
C SER A 111 -4.82 17.50 -22.02
N HIS A 112 -4.52 17.39 -20.72
CA HIS A 112 -5.60 17.20 -19.75
C HIS A 112 -6.34 18.54 -19.69
N MET A 113 -7.34 18.66 -20.56
CA MET A 113 -8.22 19.81 -20.68
C MET A 113 -9.16 19.83 -19.47
N ASP A 114 -8.69 20.39 -18.35
CA ASP A 114 -9.54 20.79 -17.23
C ASP A 114 -9.64 22.33 -17.16
N GLU A 115 -9.71 23.01 -18.32
CA GLU A 115 -10.05 24.44 -18.39
C GLU A 115 -11.37 24.71 -19.17
N GLU A 116 -12.06 23.69 -19.70
CA GLU A 116 -13.28 23.89 -20.51
C GLU A 116 -14.60 23.97 -19.72
N GLU A 117 -14.60 23.96 -18.38
CA GLU A 117 -15.84 24.05 -17.57
C GLU A 117 -16.08 25.42 -16.90
N MET A 118 -15.53 26.52 -17.46
CA MET A 118 -15.84 27.87 -16.95
C MET A 118 -16.05 28.91 -18.06
N GLN A 119 -16.88 28.61 -19.05
CA GLN A 119 -17.44 29.62 -19.95
C GLN A 119 -18.98 29.52 -19.94
N PRO A 120 -19.72 30.50 -19.37
CA PRO A 120 -21.17 30.50 -19.47
C PRO A 120 -21.56 30.60 -20.95
N ARG A 121 -22.33 29.63 -21.43
CA ARG A 121 -22.90 29.60 -22.78
C ARG A 121 -23.75 30.86 -23.00
N SER A 122 -23.12 31.92 -23.51
CA SER A 122 -23.81 33.11 -23.98
C SER A 122 -24.66 32.71 -25.19
N ARG A 123 -25.96 32.65 -24.96
CA ARG A 123 -26.97 32.35 -25.97
C ARG A 123 -26.88 33.39 -27.08
N ARG A 124 -26.43 32.96 -28.27
CA ARG A 124 -26.61 33.71 -29.52
C ARG A 124 -28.10 34.04 -29.68
N LYS A 125 -28.46 35.33 -29.55
CA LYS A 125 -29.71 35.84 -30.14
C LYS A 125 -29.47 36.00 -31.62
N GLY A 126 -30.25 35.26 -32.41
CA GLY A 126 -30.27 35.37 -33.86
C GLY A 126 -31.13 36.54 -34.33
N LYS A 127 -30.75 37.00 -35.53
CA LYS A 127 -31.38 37.96 -36.44
C LYS A 127 -31.36 39.43 -36.05
#